data_AF-A0AA40FYY8-F1
#
_entry.id   AF-A0AA40FYY8-F1
#
_cell.length_a   1.000
_cell.length_b   1.000
_cell.length_c   1.000
_cell.angle_alpha   90.00
_cell.angle_beta   90.00
_cell.angle_gamma   90.00
#
_symmetry.space_group_name_H-M   'P 1'
#
loop_
_entity.id
_entity.type
_entity.pdbx_description
1 polymer ?
#
loop_
_entity_poly.entity_id
_entity_poly.type
_entity_poly.pdbx_seq_one_letter_code
_entity_poly.pdbx_strand_id
1 'polypeptide(L)'
;MSVPVHRDRWNVQASDIARNTHNPIRSIVESLVVEPNPTKSVISLSIGDPTTFGNLRPPKEVIDAVQQSLVSQLYNGYAPSTGHQKAREAVAEYSSSEFAKVEAKVNFRT
;
A
#
# COMPACT_ATOMS: atom_id res chain seq x y z
N MET A 1 14.39 35.16 -38.60
CA MET A 1 12.98 34.73 -38.62
C MET A 1 12.96 33.27 -38.17
N SER A 2 12.32 32.96 -37.04
CA SER A 2 12.19 31.59 -36.52
C SER A 2 11.07 30.85 -37.25
N VAL A 3 11.36 29.68 -37.82
CA VAL A 3 10.38 28.83 -38.51
C VAL A 3 9.33 28.34 -37.49
N PRO A 4 8.03 28.42 -37.77
CA PRO A 4 7.01 27.85 -36.89
C PRO A 4 7.16 26.33 -36.82
N VAL A 5 7.34 25.80 -35.61
CA VAL A 5 7.37 24.35 -35.39
C VAL A 5 5.93 23.84 -35.46
N HIS A 6 5.58 23.16 -36.56
CA HIS A 6 4.29 22.49 -36.70
C HIS A 6 4.36 21.11 -35.99
N ARG A 7 3.42 20.81 -35.08
CA ARG A 7 3.28 19.49 -34.46
C ARG A 7 2.29 18.65 -35.26
N ASP A 8 2.78 17.65 -35.98
CA ASP A 8 1.93 16.78 -36.80
C ASP A 8 1.22 15.68 -35.99
N ARG A 9 1.74 15.35 -34.79
CA ARG A 9 1.11 14.41 -33.85
C ARG A 9 1.61 14.54 -32.41
N TRP A 10 0.84 13.99 -31.48
CA TRP A 10 1.29 13.77 -30.10
C TRP A 10 2.22 12.55 -30.05
N ASN A 11 3.41 12.73 -29.47
CA ASN A 11 4.35 11.65 -29.18
C ASN A 11 4.67 11.65 -27.67
N VAL A 12 3.72 11.15 -26.88
CA VAL A 12 3.86 11.04 -25.43
C VAL A 12 4.24 9.60 -25.12
N GLN A 13 5.43 9.40 -24.54
CA GLN A 13 5.95 8.10 -24.15
C GLN A 13 6.07 8.01 -22.63
N ALA A 14 5.98 6.81 -22.08
CA ALA A 14 6.29 6.58 -20.67
C ALA A 14 7.76 6.91 -20.37
N SER A 15 8.07 7.22 -19.11
CA SER A 15 9.47 7.36 -18.67
C SER A 15 10.16 6.00 -18.59
N ASP A 16 11.50 5.99 -18.62
CA ASP A 16 12.27 4.76 -18.38
C ASP A 16 11.98 4.16 -17.00
N ILE A 17 11.83 5.00 -15.98
CA ILE A 17 11.50 4.56 -14.61
C ILE A 17 10.18 3.78 -14.61
N ALA A 18 9.15 4.29 -15.29
CA ALA A 18 7.86 3.61 -15.38
C ALA A 18 7.98 2.28 -16.12
N ARG A 19 8.70 2.25 -17.26
CA ARG A 19 8.90 1.01 -18.04
C ARG A 19 9.68 -0.06 -17.28
N ASN A 20 10.64 0.35 -16.46
CA ASN A 20 11.50 -0.56 -15.71
C ASN A 20 10.93 -0.96 -14.34
N THR A 21 9.78 -0.41 -13.94
CA THR A 21 9.08 -0.80 -12.71
C THR A 21 8.19 -2.01 -13.00
N HIS A 22 8.68 -3.20 -12.66
CA HIS A 22 7.99 -4.46 -12.92
C HIS A 22 7.80 -5.30 -11.64
N ASN A 23 6.60 -5.85 -11.45
CA ASN A 23 6.29 -6.78 -10.36
C ASN A 23 6.15 -8.21 -10.92
N PRO A 24 7.16 -9.08 -10.73
CA PRO A 24 7.16 -10.43 -11.31
C PRO A 24 6.11 -11.36 -10.67
N ILE A 25 5.73 -11.14 -9.41
CA ILE A 25 4.67 -11.92 -8.76
C ILE A 25 3.35 -11.68 -9.47
N ARG A 26 3.02 -10.39 -9.69
CA ARG A 26 1.80 -10.00 -10.38
C ARG A 26 1.78 -10.52 -11.82
N SER A 27 2.88 -10.43 -12.56
CA SER A 27 2.91 -10.92 -13.94
C SER A 27 2.66 -12.42 -14.04
N ILE A 28 3.17 -13.22 -13.10
CA ILE A 28 2.92 -14.66 -13.08
C ILE A 28 1.48 -14.96 -12.68
N VAL A 29 0.99 -14.38 -11.58
CA VAL A 29 -0.37 -14.65 -11.06
C VAL A 29 -1.46 -14.20 -12.05
N GLU A 30 -1.30 -13.08 -12.73
CA GLU A 30 -2.28 -12.59 -13.71
C GLU A 30 -2.21 -13.32 -15.05
N SER A 31 -1.03 -13.84 -15.45
CA SER A 31 -0.86 -14.61 -16.69
C SER A 31 -1.15 -16.11 -16.55
N LEU A 32 -1.41 -16.58 -15.33
CA LEU A 32 -1.78 -17.95 -15.03
C LEU A 32 -3.17 -18.26 -15.59
N VAL A 33 -3.23 -18.59 -16.88
CA VAL A 33 -4.37 -19.25 -17.51
C VAL A 33 -4.27 -20.73 -17.15
N VAL A 34 -4.81 -21.10 -15.99
CA VAL A 34 -4.99 -22.50 -15.63
C VAL A 34 -6.32 -22.93 -16.21
N GLU A 35 -6.30 -23.85 -17.18
CA GLU A 35 -7.49 -24.64 -17.52
C GLU A 35 -7.79 -25.54 -16.30
N PRO A 36 -8.78 -25.19 -15.46
CA PRO A 36 -9.00 -25.93 -14.23
C PRO A 36 -9.46 -27.33 -14.59
N ASN A 37 -9.09 -28.32 -13.78
CA ASN A 37 -9.72 -29.62 -13.91
C ASN A 37 -11.24 -29.44 -13.75
N PRO A 38 -12.07 -29.82 -14.74
CA PRO A 38 -13.51 -29.52 -14.74
C PRO A 38 -14.26 -30.21 -13.59
N THR A 39 -13.65 -31.21 -12.95
CA THR A 39 -14.22 -31.97 -11.82
C THR A 39 -13.77 -31.47 -10.45
N LYS A 40 -12.79 -30.54 -10.38
CA LYS A 40 -12.22 -30.06 -9.12
C LYS A 40 -12.23 -28.54 -9.07
N SER A 41 -12.71 -27.99 -7.96
CA SER A 41 -12.60 -26.56 -7.70
C SER A 41 -11.14 -26.15 -7.54
N VAL A 42 -10.82 -24.94 -8.00
CA VAL A 42 -9.51 -24.32 -7.80
C VAL A 42 -9.38 -23.91 -6.32
N ILE A 43 -8.26 -24.27 -5.71
CA ILE A 43 -7.84 -23.76 -4.41
C ILE A 43 -6.68 -22.81 -4.65
N SER A 44 -6.89 -21.51 -4.41
CA SER A 44 -5.83 -20.53 -4.60
C SER A 44 -4.88 -20.54 -3.40
N LEU A 45 -3.63 -20.94 -3.64
CA LEU A 45 -2.52 -20.88 -2.67
C LEU A 45 -1.51 -19.78 -3.00
N SER A 46 -1.73 -19.03 -4.09
CA SER A 46 -0.83 -17.99 -4.59
C SER A 46 -1.21 -16.58 -4.14
N ILE A 47 -2.39 -16.40 -3.55
CA ILE A 47 -2.87 -15.11 -3.07
C ILE A 47 -2.34 -14.87 -1.65
N GLY A 48 -1.59 -13.78 -1.46
CA GLY A 48 -1.06 -13.37 -0.16
C GLY A 48 -2.00 -12.50 0.69
N ASP A 49 -3.25 -12.29 0.25
CA ASP A 49 -4.25 -11.53 1.00
C ASP A 49 -4.95 -12.44 2.04
N PRO A 50 -4.71 -12.23 3.35
CA PRO A 50 -5.29 -13.07 4.40
C PRO A 50 -6.81 -12.92 4.53
N THR A 51 -7.42 -11.89 3.93
CA THR A 51 -8.86 -11.60 4.04
C THR A 51 -9.70 -12.31 2.98
N THR A 52 -9.08 -12.87 1.95
CA THR A 52 -9.76 -13.45 0.76
C THR A 52 -10.83 -14.50 1.12
N PHE A 53 -10.61 -15.30 2.16
CA PHE A 53 -11.54 -16.36 2.56
C PHE A 53 -12.41 -15.99 3.78
N GLY A 54 -12.27 -14.78 4.33
CA GLY A 54 -13.10 -14.24 5.41
C GLY A 54 -12.93 -14.88 6.79
N ASN A 55 -12.04 -15.86 6.92
CA ASN A 55 -11.70 -16.55 8.17
C ASN A 55 -10.73 -15.75 9.06
N LEU A 56 -10.01 -14.77 8.49
CA LEU A 56 -9.17 -13.84 9.23
C LEU A 56 -9.77 -12.44 9.13
N ARG A 57 -10.30 -11.94 10.25
CA ARG A 57 -10.92 -10.61 10.35
C ARG A 57 -10.09 -9.71 11.25
N PRO A 58 -10.09 -8.38 11.01
CA PRO A 58 -9.48 -7.43 11.95
C PRO A 58 -10.09 -7.55 13.35
N PRO A 59 -9.32 -7.31 14.42
CA PRO A 59 -9.84 -7.22 15.78
C PRO A 59 -10.90 -6.12 15.91
N LYS A 60 -11.86 -6.33 16.83
CA LYS A 60 -12.97 -5.38 17.05
C LYS A 60 -12.46 -4.00 17.46
N GLU A 61 -11.41 -3.95 18.27
CA GLU A 61 -10.78 -2.74 18.79
C GLU A 61 -10.29 -1.84 17.65
N VAL A 62 -9.75 -2.44 16.58
CA VAL A 62 -9.30 -1.71 15.38
C VAL A 62 -10.49 -1.11 14.64
N ILE A 63 -11.56 -1.90 14.45
CA ILE A 63 -12.78 -1.46 13.76
C ILE A 63 -13.42 -0.29 14.52
N ASP A 64 -13.58 -0.42 15.83
CA ASP A 64 -14.20 0.58 16.69
C ASP A 64 -13.36 1.88 16.70
N ALA A 65 -12.03 1.79 16.78
CA ALA A 65 -11.14 2.95 16.76
C ALA A 65 -11.21 3.73 15.43
N VAL A 66 -11.25 3.01 14.29
CA VAL A 66 -11.42 3.64 12.97
C VAL A 66 -12.80 4.32 12.87
N GLN A 67 -13.86 3.64 13.32
CA GLN A 67 -15.20 4.21 13.32
C GLN A 67 -15.29 5.47 14.19
N GLN A 68 -14.70 5.45 15.38
CA GLN A 68 -14.68 6.61 16.27
C GLN A 68 -13.92 7.79 15.65
N SER A 69 -12.77 7.52 15.03
CA SER A 69 -11.99 8.56 14.35
C SER A 69 -12.79 9.22 13.22
N LEU A 70 -13.46 8.40 12.38
CA LEU A 70 -14.33 8.87 11.31
C LEU A 70 -15.48 9.74 11.84
N VAL A 71 -16.22 9.26 12.85
CA VAL A 71 -17.37 9.97 13.43
C VAL A 71 -16.95 11.27 14.13
N SER A 72 -15.76 11.30 14.73
CA SER A 72 -15.25 12.50 15.41
C SER A 72 -14.98 13.68 14.47
N GLN A 73 -14.70 13.40 13.18
CA GLN A 73 -14.27 14.37 12.18
C GLN A 73 -12.98 15.16 12.53
N LEU A 74 -12.26 14.79 13.60
CA LEU A 74 -11.09 15.52 14.09
C LEU A 74 -9.81 15.23 13.29
N TYR A 75 -9.78 14.13 12.53
CA TYR A 75 -8.57 13.61 11.88
C TYR A 75 -8.66 13.60 10.35
N ASN A 76 -9.51 14.44 9.77
CA ASN A 76 -9.75 14.51 8.31
C ASN A 76 -8.78 15.45 7.56
N GLY A 77 -7.95 16.20 8.30
CA GLY A 77 -6.97 17.13 7.74
C GLY A 77 -5.64 16.45 7.38
N TYR A 78 -4.72 17.24 6.82
CA TYR A 78 -3.36 16.77 6.54
C TYR A 78 -2.61 16.46 7.83
N ALA A 79 -2.05 15.26 7.89
CA ALA A 79 -1.04 14.88 8.88
C ALA A 79 0.35 15.36 8.42
N PRO A 80 1.33 15.48 9.33
CA PRO A 80 2.74 15.58 8.94
C PRO A 80 3.13 14.44 8.01
N SER A 81 4.04 14.67 7.06
CA SER A 81 4.51 13.63 6.12
C SER A 81 5.14 12.42 6.80
N THR A 82 5.61 12.59 8.03
CA THR A 82 6.15 11.52 8.89
C THR A 82 5.08 10.74 9.64
N GLY A 83 3.81 11.15 9.58
CA GLY A 83 2.69 10.61 10.35
C GLY A 83 2.40 11.38 11.65
N HIS A 84 1.23 11.13 12.24
CA HIS A 84 0.83 11.71 13.53
C HIS A 84 1.74 11.26 14.68
N GLN A 85 2.10 12.17 15.59
CA GLN A 85 2.93 11.87 16.75
C GLN A 85 2.44 10.64 17.53
N LYS A 86 1.15 10.61 17.89
CA LYS A 86 0.54 9.50 18.63
C LYS A 86 0.68 8.15 17.92
N ALA A 87 0.55 8.12 16.58
CA ALA A 87 0.71 6.89 15.81
C ALA A 87 2.16 6.40 15.85
N ARG A 88 3.14 7.31 15.74
CA ARG A 88 4.56 6.97 15.79
C ARG A 88 4.97 6.49 17.18
N GLU A 89 4.44 7.10 18.24
CA GLU A 89 4.63 6.65 19.63
C GLU A 89 4.07 5.26 19.86
N ALA A 90 2.84 4.98 19.41
CA ALA A 90 2.23 3.66 19.54
C ALA A 90 3.05 2.57 18.83
N VAL A 91 3.57 2.85 17.62
CA VAL A 91 4.44 1.92 16.89
C VAL A 91 5.77 1.70 17.61
N ALA A 92 6.39 2.78 18.13
CA ALA A 92 7.64 2.69 18.87
C ALA A 92 7.49 1.90 20.18
N GLU A 93 6.39 2.10 20.90
CA GLU A 93 6.05 1.34 22.10
C GLU A 93 5.84 -0.14 21.77
N TYR A 94 4.98 -0.45 20.81
CA TYR A 94 4.69 -1.84 20.41
C TYR A 94 5.92 -2.59 19.91
N SER A 95 6.81 -1.91 19.21
CA SER A 95 8.05 -2.50 18.67
C SER A 95 9.18 -2.57 19.69
N SER A 96 9.02 -1.93 20.85
CA SER A 96 10.02 -2.01 21.92
C SER A 96 9.95 -3.36 22.63
N SER A 97 11.11 -3.88 23.01
CA SER A 97 11.25 -5.09 23.81
C SER A 97 12.29 -4.89 24.90
N GLU A 98 12.53 -5.91 25.71
CA GLU A 98 13.62 -5.92 26.68
C GLU A 98 15.00 -5.66 26.02
N PHE A 99 15.18 -6.10 24.78
CA PHE A 99 16.46 -6.04 24.08
C PHE A 99 16.62 -4.80 23.19
N ALA A 100 15.53 -4.10 22.87
CA ALA A 100 15.57 -2.97 21.95
C ALA A 100 14.50 -1.93 22.33
N LYS A 101 14.94 -0.70 22.57
CA LYS A 101 14.05 0.44 22.75
C LYS A 101 13.94 1.24 21.45
N VAL A 102 12.72 1.39 20.95
CA VAL A 102 12.43 2.20 19.76
C VAL A 102 11.86 3.55 20.20
N GLU A 103 12.27 4.62 19.54
CA GLU A 103 11.81 5.99 19.84
C GLU A 103 11.08 6.59 18.64
N ALA A 104 10.03 7.36 18.90
CA ALA A 104 9.24 8.08 17.89
C ALA A 104 9.88 9.41 17.47
N LYS A 105 11.20 9.47 17.27
CA LYS A 105 11.90 10.71 16.87
C LYS A 105 11.69 11.01 15.38
N VAL A 106 11.50 12.29 15.03
CA VAL A 106 11.71 12.74 13.64
C VAL A 106 13.06 13.41 13.59
N ASN A 107 13.97 12.87 12.77
CA ASN A 107 15.22 13.54 12.49
C ASN A 107 15.02 14.43 11.26
N PHE A 108 14.75 15.71 11.47
CA PHE A 108 14.86 16.70 10.41
C PHE A 108 16.34 16.94 10.16
N ARG A 109 16.88 16.37 9.07
CA ARG A 109 18.13 16.87 8.48
C ARG A 109 17.74 18.04 7.58
N THR A 110 17.92 19.26 8.08
CA THR A 110 17.99 20.47 7.26
C THR A 110 19.31 20.52 6.53
#